data_AF-A0A1F3DL81-F1
#
_entry.id   AF-A0A1F3DL81-F1
#
_cell.length_a   1.000
_cell.length_b   1.000
_cell.length_c   1.000
_cell.angle_alpha   90.00
_cell.angle_beta   90.00
_cell.angle_gamma   90.00
#
_symmetry.space_group_name_H-M   'P 1'
#
loop_
_entity.id
_entity.type
_entity.pdbx_description
1 polymer ?
#
loop_
_entity_poly.entity_id
_entity_poly.type
_entity_poly.pdbx_seq_one_letter_code
_entity_poly.pdbx_strand_id
1 'polypeptide(L)'
;MAELLTIKEANQWASEYLEKNVTSSNISYLIQYGRIKKIGENGSTQIVKQELVEYYAEQKKSKQDAWKDQLGEDLNWALSFEQYKEAETTKHVHRLHPYKGKFIPQLVEYFLDEHTDKFKKEVYFKKGDIVLDPFSGSGTTMVQACELGIHAIGILK
;
A
#
# COMPACT_ATOMS: atom_id res chain seq x y z
N MET A 1 31.94 10.82 11.96
CA MET A 1 32.08 9.35 11.90
C MET A 1 30.84 8.81 11.23
N ALA A 2 30.98 7.92 10.24
CA ALA A 2 29.81 7.30 9.60
C ALA A 2 29.15 6.34 10.59
N GLU A 3 27.86 6.53 10.86
CA GLU A 3 27.08 5.63 11.72
C GLU A 3 26.82 4.32 10.97
N LEU A 4 27.25 3.21 11.56
CA LEU A 4 27.11 1.86 11.00
C LEU A 4 25.96 1.16 11.70
N LEU A 5 25.05 0.60 10.90
CA LEU A 5 23.91 -0.17 11.39
C LEU A 5 24.05 -1.63 10.99
N THR A 6 23.73 -2.53 11.92
CA THR A 6 23.44 -3.92 11.58
C THR A 6 22.16 -4.00 10.75
N ILE A 7 21.93 -5.13 10.08
CA ILE A 7 20.68 -5.37 9.32
C ILE A 7 19.43 -5.17 10.20
N LYS A 8 19.50 -5.54 11.49
CA LYS A 8 18.39 -5.35 12.43
C LYS A 8 18.15 -3.88 12.75
N GLU A 9 19.19 -3.14 13.11
CA GLU A 9 19.05 -1.70 13.41
C GLU A 9 18.59 -0.91 12.18
N ALA A 10 19.10 -1.29 10.99
CA ALA A 10 18.68 -0.73 9.72
C ALA A 10 17.21 -0.98 9.41
N ASN A 11 16.69 -2.19 9.68
CA ASN A 11 15.28 -2.52 9.45
C ASN A 11 14.36 -1.72 10.38
N GLN A 12 14.78 -1.52 11.63
CA GLN A 12 13.99 -0.84 12.65
C GLN A 12 13.95 0.65 12.33
N TRP A 13 15.13 1.24 12.08
CA TRP A 13 15.23 2.62 11.64
C TRP A 13 14.44 2.89 10.36
N ALA A 14 14.54 2.02 9.34
CA ALA A 14 13.83 2.21 8.09
C ALA A 14 12.31 2.10 8.27
N SER A 15 11.87 1.23 9.18
CA SER A 15 10.44 1.08 9.49
C SER A 15 9.87 2.32 10.19
N GLU A 16 10.63 2.89 11.12
CA GLU A 16 10.28 4.14 11.81
C GLU A 16 10.31 5.32 10.84
N TYR A 17 11.34 5.42 9.98
CA TYR A 17 11.52 6.52 9.03
C TYR A 17 10.45 6.57 7.94
N LEU A 18 9.95 5.41 7.51
CA LEU A 18 8.94 5.30 6.45
C LEU A 18 7.51 5.15 6.95
N GLU A 19 7.30 5.01 8.26
CA GLU A 19 6.02 4.62 8.87
C GLU A 19 5.41 3.36 8.21
N LYS A 20 6.27 2.45 7.73
CA LYS A 20 5.90 1.22 7.01
C LYS A 20 6.81 0.07 7.46
N ASN A 21 6.30 -1.16 7.53
CA ASN A 21 7.10 -2.30 8.00
C ASN A 21 8.16 -2.73 6.95
N VAL A 22 9.43 -2.41 7.24
CA VAL A 22 10.63 -2.82 6.49
C VAL A 22 11.27 -4.02 7.18
N THR A 23 11.36 -5.14 6.45
CA THR A 23 11.93 -6.38 6.99
C THR A 23 13.44 -6.45 6.81
N SER A 24 14.12 -7.32 7.58
CA SER A 24 15.53 -7.66 7.34
C SER A 24 15.81 -8.10 5.91
N SER A 25 14.85 -8.79 5.27
CA SER A 25 14.97 -9.21 3.86
C SER A 25 14.99 -8.03 2.90
N ASN A 26 14.27 -6.94 3.20
CA ASN A 26 14.34 -5.71 2.40
C ASN A 26 15.74 -5.09 2.48
N ILE A 27 16.34 -5.02 3.66
CA ILE A 27 17.70 -4.51 3.84
C ILE A 27 18.72 -5.42 3.14
N SER A 28 18.60 -6.74 3.29
CA SER A 28 19.46 -7.70 2.60
C SER A 28 19.35 -7.59 1.07
N TYR A 29 18.15 -7.33 0.54
CA TYR A 29 17.93 -7.09 -0.88
C TYR A 29 18.72 -5.86 -1.36
N LEU A 30 18.66 -4.74 -0.63
CA LEU A 30 19.41 -3.52 -0.99
C LEU A 30 20.92 -3.77 -1.05
N ILE A 31 21.43 -4.57 -0.12
CA ILE A 31 22.83 -4.97 -0.10
C ILE A 31 23.16 -5.88 -1.29
N GLN A 32 22.34 -6.91 -1.54
CA GLN A 32 22.58 -7.90 -2.59
C GLN A 32 22.61 -7.28 -3.99
N TYR A 33 21.76 -6.30 -4.25
CA TYR A 33 21.68 -5.61 -5.54
C TYR A 33 22.57 -4.35 -5.60
N GLY A 34 23.48 -4.17 -4.63
CA GLY A 34 24.45 -3.08 -4.63
C GLY A 34 23.85 -1.68 -4.51
N ARG A 35 22.63 -1.56 -3.99
CA ARG A 35 21.97 -0.26 -3.71
C ARG A 35 22.57 0.42 -2.49
N ILE A 36 23.05 -0.37 -1.54
CA ILE A 36 23.73 0.08 -0.33
C ILE A 36 24.96 -0.79 -0.12
N LYS A 37 26.08 -0.18 0.25
CA LYS A 37 27.33 -0.90 0.47
C LYS A 37 27.28 -1.71 1.75
N LYS A 38 27.71 -2.97 1.63
CA LYS A 38 28.04 -3.82 2.76
C LYS A 38 29.40 -3.42 3.33
N ILE A 39 29.46 -3.32 4.64
CA ILE A 39 30.69 -3.17 5.42
C ILE A 39 30.82 -4.39 6.34
N GLY A 40 31.96 -5.07 6.26
CA GLY A 40 32.30 -6.25 7.07
C GLY A 40 32.48 -7.54 6.27
N GLU A 41 33.44 -8.37 6.70
CA GLU A 41 33.66 -9.73 6.21
C GLU A 41 33.24 -10.75 7.28
N ASN A 42 32.64 -11.86 6.84
CA ASN A 42 32.30 -13.05 7.67
C ASN A 42 31.56 -12.79 9.00
N GLY A 43 30.24 -12.60 8.90
CA GLY A 43 29.30 -12.76 10.03
C GLY A 43 28.73 -11.48 10.61
N SER A 44 29.42 -10.34 10.46
CA SER A 44 28.93 -9.02 10.91
C SER A 44 28.65 -8.10 9.71
N THR A 45 27.50 -8.31 9.04
CA THR A 45 27.06 -7.42 7.96
C THR A 45 26.54 -6.11 8.55
N GLN A 46 27.24 -5.02 8.28
CA GLN A 46 26.83 -3.66 8.61
C GLN A 46 26.65 -2.83 7.34
N ILE A 47 25.89 -1.75 7.45
CA ILE A 47 25.69 -0.77 6.39
C ILE A 47 25.88 0.64 6.93
N VAL A 48 26.25 1.57 6.05
CA VAL A 48 26.31 3.00 6.40
C VAL A 48 24.89 3.54 6.46
N LYS A 49 24.48 4.08 7.62
CA LYS A 49 23.15 4.67 7.79
C LYS A 49 22.85 5.76 6.76
N GLN A 50 23.85 6.56 6.42
CA GLN A 50 23.70 7.66 5.47
C GLN A 50 23.32 7.17 4.07
N GLU A 51 23.91 6.06 3.58
CA GLU A 51 23.51 5.48 2.28
C GLU A 51 22.06 4.94 2.32
N LEU A 52 21.62 4.41 3.47
CA LEU A 52 20.24 3.99 3.68
C LEU A 52 19.26 5.18 3.69
N VAL A 53 19.65 6.28 4.33
CA VAL A 53 18.90 7.55 4.34
C VAL A 53 18.77 8.11 2.93
N GLU A 54 19.88 8.21 2.19
CA GLU A 54 19.92 8.73 0.82
C GLU A 54 19.02 7.90 -0.10
N TYR A 55 19.14 6.57 -0.06
CA TYR A 55 18.30 5.66 -0.85
C TYR A 55 16.79 5.89 -0.63
N TYR A 56 16.36 5.97 0.63
CA TYR A 56 14.94 6.14 0.95
C TYR A 56 14.46 7.59 0.80
N ALA A 57 15.33 8.58 0.99
CA ALA A 57 15.03 9.98 0.75
C ALA A 57 14.82 10.25 -0.76
N GLU A 58 15.67 9.70 -1.62
CA GLU A 58 15.51 9.76 -3.08
C GLU A 58 14.21 9.10 -3.53
N GLN A 59 13.87 7.92 -3.00
CA GLN A 59 12.61 7.22 -3.28
C GLN A 59 11.38 8.03 -2.84
N LYS A 60 11.41 8.63 -1.65
CA LYS A 60 10.30 9.44 -1.11
C LYS A 60 10.08 10.71 -1.94
N LYS A 61 11.17 11.38 -2.31
CA LYS A 61 11.14 12.62 -3.11
C LYS A 61 10.75 12.35 -4.56
N SER A 62 11.35 11.33 -5.18
CA SER A 62 11.03 10.88 -6.55
C SER A 62 9.57 10.49 -6.72
N LYS A 63 8.99 9.72 -5.79
CA LYS A 63 7.58 9.31 -5.91
C LYS A 63 6.60 10.46 -5.66
N GLN A 64 6.86 11.28 -4.63
CA GLN A 64 5.96 12.39 -4.29
C GLN A 64 5.98 13.48 -5.36
N ASP A 65 7.16 13.87 -5.85
CA ASP A 65 7.30 14.91 -6.86
C ASP A 65 6.82 14.41 -8.23
N ALA A 66 7.15 13.17 -8.63
CA ALA A 66 6.66 12.61 -9.90
C ALA A 66 5.13 12.42 -9.92
N TRP A 67 4.52 12.03 -8.80
CA TRP A 67 3.06 11.88 -8.74
C TRP A 67 2.33 13.22 -8.63
N LYS A 68 2.93 14.24 -8.00
CA LYS A 68 2.39 15.60 -8.01
C LYS A 68 2.49 16.25 -9.39
N ASP A 69 3.62 16.10 -10.07
CA ASP A 69 3.86 16.68 -11.40
C ASP A 69 3.00 16.01 -12.49
N GLN A 70 2.72 14.70 -12.39
CA GLN A 70 1.88 14.01 -13.37
C GLN A 70 0.37 14.13 -13.12
N LEU A 71 -0.06 14.27 -11.85
CA LEU A 71 -1.49 14.11 -11.49
C LEU A 71 -2.13 15.36 -10.87
N GLY A 72 -1.36 16.42 -10.59
CA GLY A 72 -1.86 17.70 -10.09
C GLY A 72 -2.20 17.72 -8.59
N GLU A 73 -2.58 18.90 -8.07
CA GLU A 73 -2.92 19.10 -6.64
C GLU A 73 -4.22 18.39 -6.20
N ASP A 74 -5.03 17.92 -7.16
CA ASP A 74 -6.30 17.22 -6.91
C ASP A 74 -6.14 15.73 -6.55
N LEU A 75 -4.91 15.22 -6.47
CA LEU A 75 -4.67 13.81 -6.15
C LEU A 75 -5.00 13.50 -4.67
N ASN A 76 -6.03 12.68 -4.44
CA ASN A 76 -6.34 12.16 -3.12
C ASN A 76 -5.34 11.08 -2.70
N TRP A 77 -4.24 11.50 -2.06
CA TRP A 77 -3.23 10.61 -1.49
C TRP A 77 -3.80 9.57 -0.52
N ALA A 78 -4.95 9.83 0.13
CA ALA A 78 -5.58 8.86 1.02
C ALA A 78 -6.14 7.64 0.24
N LEU A 79 -6.49 7.80 -1.03
CA LEU A 79 -6.95 6.73 -1.93
C LEU A 79 -5.83 6.05 -2.71
N SER A 80 -4.56 6.40 -2.44
CA SER A 80 -3.43 5.70 -3.04
C SER A 80 -3.22 4.31 -2.47
N PHE A 81 -3.72 4.07 -1.24
CA PHE A 81 -3.55 2.83 -0.47
C PHE A 81 -2.10 2.33 -0.41
N GLU A 82 -1.11 3.21 -0.61
CA GLU A 82 0.32 2.88 -0.73
C GLU A 82 0.90 2.30 0.58
N GLN A 83 0.19 2.47 1.69
CA GLN A 83 0.53 1.92 3.00
C GLN A 83 0.16 0.44 3.17
N TYR A 84 -0.76 -0.10 2.36
CA TYR A 84 -1.21 -1.49 2.48
C TYR A 84 -0.35 -2.44 1.64
N LYS A 85 0.07 -3.56 2.21
CA LYS A 85 0.73 -4.63 1.47
C LYS A 85 -0.28 -5.36 0.58
N GLU A 86 0.17 -5.99 -0.52
CA GLU A 86 -0.71 -6.78 -1.40
C GLU A 86 -1.51 -7.86 -0.62
N ALA A 87 -0.91 -8.42 0.44
CA ALA A 87 -1.56 -9.37 1.33
C ALA A 87 -2.72 -8.75 2.16
N GLU A 88 -2.69 -7.44 2.41
CA GLU A 88 -3.71 -6.70 3.14
C GLU A 88 -4.80 -6.16 2.21
N THR A 89 -4.48 -5.91 0.94
CA THR A 89 -5.44 -5.58 -0.13
C THR A 89 -6.15 -6.82 -0.71
N THR A 90 -5.86 -8.01 -0.18
CA THR A 90 -6.44 -9.29 -0.63
C THR A 90 -7.10 -10.05 0.53
N LYS A 91 -7.92 -9.37 1.33
CA LYS A 91 -8.74 -10.02 2.37
C LYS A 91 -9.76 -11.02 1.79
N HIS A 92 -10.12 -12.05 2.57
CA HIS A 92 -11.20 -13.02 2.30
C HIS A 92 -11.04 -13.85 1.01
N VAL A 93 -12.14 -14.06 0.28
CA VAL A 93 -12.21 -14.86 -0.95
C VAL A 93 -11.38 -14.28 -2.10
N HIS A 94 -10.82 -13.08 -1.91
CA HIS A 94 -10.07 -12.38 -2.94
C HIS A 94 -8.75 -13.03 -3.36
N ARG A 95 -8.36 -14.11 -2.65
CA ARG A 95 -7.22 -14.99 -2.94
C ARG A 95 -7.59 -16.28 -3.69
N LEU A 96 -8.89 -16.61 -3.86
CA LEU A 96 -9.31 -17.88 -4.46
C LEU A 96 -9.03 -17.97 -5.97
N HIS A 97 -9.01 -16.84 -6.70
CA HIS A 97 -8.62 -16.82 -8.11
C HIS A 97 -8.00 -15.47 -8.52
N PRO A 98 -6.84 -15.45 -9.20
CA PRO A 98 -6.28 -14.22 -9.76
C PRO A 98 -7.20 -13.67 -10.87
N TYR A 99 -7.65 -12.43 -10.76
CA TYR A 99 -8.31 -11.70 -11.84
C TYR A 99 -7.46 -10.48 -12.17
N LYS A 100 -7.05 -10.33 -13.43
CA LYS A 100 -6.26 -9.16 -13.87
C LYS A 100 -7.17 -7.93 -13.85
N GLY A 101 -6.78 -6.88 -13.13
CA GLY A 101 -7.56 -5.63 -13.02
C GLY A 101 -8.57 -5.60 -11.86
N LYS A 102 -8.27 -6.27 -10.75
CA LYS A 102 -9.12 -6.27 -9.56
C LYS A 102 -8.98 -4.96 -8.76
N PHE A 103 -10.12 -4.33 -8.44
CA PHE A 103 -10.13 -3.22 -7.48
C PHE A 103 -9.77 -3.70 -6.07
N ILE A 104 -8.98 -2.88 -5.38
CA ILE A 104 -8.62 -3.05 -3.98
C ILE A 104 -9.92 -2.96 -3.14
N PRO A 105 -10.22 -3.94 -2.27
CA PRO A 105 -11.45 -3.96 -1.47
C PRO A 105 -11.67 -2.66 -0.68
N GLN A 106 -10.61 -2.10 -0.12
CA GLN A 106 -10.63 -0.84 0.64
C GLN A 106 -11.11 0.36 -0.19
N LEU A 107 -10.86 0.37 -1.50
CA LEU A 107 -11.37 1.42 -2.38
C LEU A 107 -12.88 1.31 -2.54
N VAL A 108 -13.40 0.09 -2.64
CA VAL A 108 -14.83 -0.15 -2.77
C VAL A 108 -15.53 0.12 -1.44
N GLU A 109 -14.96 -0.34 -0.33
CA GLU A 109 -15.42 -0.03 1.03
C GLU A 109 -15.55 1.49 1.25
N TYR A 110 -14.54 2.25 0.82
CA TYR A 110 -14.53 3.71 0.96
C TYR A 110 -15.78 4.38 0.36
N PHE A 111 -16.25 3.89 -0.80
CA PHE A 111 -17.45 4.44 -1.44
C PHE A 111 -18.76 3.91 -0.86
N LEU A 112 -18.76 2.69 -0.30
CA LEU A 112 -19.97 2.03 0.18
C LEU A 112 -20.29 2.31 1.65
N ASP A 113 -19.29 2.57 2.48
CA ASP A 113 -19.50 2.77 3.91
C ASP A 113 -20.10 4.17 4.24
N GLU A 114 -20.23 4.46 5.53
CA GLU A 114 -20.83 5.70 6.02
C GLU A 114 -19.81 6.81 6.32
N HIS A 115 -18.50 6.57 6.16
CA HIS A 115 -17.51 7.60 6.50
C HIS A 115 -17.59 8.76 5.51
N THR A 116 -17.25 9.96 5.97
CA THR A 116 -17.09 11.16 5.13
C THR A 116 -15.76 11.82 5.42
N ASP A 117 -15.18 12.48 4.43
CA ASP A 117 -13.96 13.25 4.58
C ASP A 117 -13.97 14.48 3.66
N LYS A 118 -12.80 15.09 3.46
CA LYS A 118 -12.67 16.27 2.58
C LYS A 118 -13.00 16.00 1.10
N PHE A 119 -13.03 14.74 0.69
CA PHE A 119 -13.31 14.27 -0.67
C PHE A 119 -14.67 13.58 -0.79
N LYS A 120 -14.99 12.62 0.08
CA LYS A 120 -16.33 12.02 0.17
C LYS A 120 -17.19 12.86 1.12
N LYS A 121 -17.92 13.82 0.55
CA LYS A 121 -18.69 14.82 1.31
C LYS A 121 -20.05 14.31 1.80
N GLU A 122 -20.52 13.20 1.25
CA GLU A 122 -21.85 12.65 1.51
C GLU A 122 -21.79 11.12 1.61
N VAL A 123 -22.74 10.56 2.33
CA VAL A 123 -22.95 9.12 2.43
C VAL A 123 -23.83 8.68 1.27
N TYR A 124 -23.30 7.82 0.39
CA TYR A 124 -23.98 7.38 -0.83
C TYR A 124 -24.89 6.17 -0.61
N PHE A 125 -24.56 5.32 0.38
CA PHE A 125 -25.27 4.10 0.68
C PHE A 125 -25.43 3.93 2.18
N LYS A 126 -26.53 3.30 2.57
CA LYS A 126 -26.83 2.88 3.94
C LYS A 126 -27.11 1.39 3.97
N LYS A 127 -27.03 0.81 5.16
CA LYS A 127 -27.40 -0.59 5.39
C LYS A 127 -28.82 -0.85 4.85
N GLY A 128 -28.95 -1.91 4.05
CA GLY A 128 -30.21 -2.29 3.39
C GLY A 128 -30.44 -1.66 2.01
N ASP A 129 -29.60 -0.71 1.57
CA ASP A 129 -29.65 -0.21 0.20
C ASP A 129 -29.20 -1.28 -0.80
N ILE A 130 -29.45 -1.03 -2.09
CA ILE A 130 -29.06 -1.92 -3.20
C ILE A 130 -27.99 -1.23 -4.05
N VAL A 131 -26.85 -1.89 -4.24
CA VAL A 131 -25.80 -1.50 -5.20
C VAL A 131 -25.81 -2.39 -6.43
N LEU A 132 -25.73 -1.78 -7.62
CA LEU A 132 -25.59 -2.47 -8.90
C LEU A 132 -24.16 -2.28 -9.43
N ASP A 133 -23.46 -3.39 -9.63
CA ASP A 133 -22.18 -3.43 -10.32
C ASP A 133 -22.35 -4.08 -11.71
N PRO A 134 -22.47 -3.28 -12.78
CA PRO A 134 -22.69 -3.81 -14.13
C PRO A 134 -21.43 -4.47 -14.74
N PHE A 135 -20.28 -4.40 -14.07
CA PHE A 135 -19.00 -4.95 -14.53
C PHE A 135 -18.30 -5.71 -13.40
N SER A 136 -19.02 -6.67 -12.83
CA SER A 136 -18.72 -7.24 -11.52
C SER A 136 -17.36 -7.93 -11.39
N GLY A 137 -16.76 -8.35 -12.51
CA GLY A 137 -15.43 -8.94 -12.57
C GLY A 137 -15.21 -10.00 -11.49
N SER A 138 -14.23 -9.75 -10.61
CA SER A 138 -13.86 -10.66 -9.51
C SER A 138 -14.79 -10.64 -8.28
N GLY A 139 -15.82 -9.81 -8.31
CA GLY A 139 -16.86 -9.79 -7.29
C GLY A 139 -16.62 -8.86 -6.10
N THR A 140 -15.61 -7.98 -6.14
CA THR A 140 -15.20 -7.14 -5.00
C THR A 140 -16.36 -6.33 -4.41
N THR A 141 -17.17 -5.70 -5.26
CA THR A 141 -18.33 -4.89 -4.83
C THR A 141 -19.35 -5.68 -4.03
N MET A 142 -19.67 -6.90 -4.44
CA MET A 142 -20.63 -7.73 -3.72
C MET A 142 -20.10 -8.19 -2.37
N VAL A 143 -18.81 -8.52 -2.28
CA VAL A 143 -18.19 -8.93 -1.00
C VAL A 143 -18.23 -7.77 0.00
N GLN A 144 -17.79 -6.59 -0.42
CA GLN A 144 -17.76 -5.41 0.44
C GLN A 144 -19.16 -4.93 0.83
N ALA A 145 -20.11 -4.92 -0.11
CA ALA A 145 -21.50 -4.61 0.19
C ALA A 145 -22.07 -5.58 1.25
N CYS A 146 -21.79 -6.88 1.12
CA CYS A 146 -22.25 -7.89 2.07
C CYS A 146 -21.68 -7.66 3.49
N GLU A 147 -20.41 -7.30 3.60
CA GLU A 147 -19.76 -6.97 4.88
C GLU A 147 -20.41 -5.74 5.55
N LEU A 148 -20.85 -4.77 4.76
CA LEU A 148 -21.52 -3.54 5.22
C LEU A 148 -23.04 -3.69 5.38
N GLY A 149 -23.61 -4.86 5.06
CA GLY A 149 -25.06 -5.09 5.12
C GLY A 149 -25.85 -4.37 4.02
N ILE A 150 -25.21 -4.11 2.88
CA ILE A 150 -25.79 -3.55 1.67
C ILE A 150 -26.08 -4.72 0.72
N HIS A 151 -27.24 -4.70 0.06
CA HIS A 151 -27.59 -5.68 -0.97
C HIS A 151 -26.84 -5.37 -2.26
N ALA A 152 -26.34 -6.38 -2.97
CA ALA A 152 -25.58 -6.16 -4.19
C ALA A 152 -26.01 -7.06 -5.34
N ILE A 153 -26.07 -6.48 -6.54
CA ILE A 153 -26.34 -7.17 -7.81
C ILE A 153 -25.13 -6.95 -8.71
N GLY A 154 -24.46 -8.03 -9.10
CA GLY A 154 -23.33 -8.01 -10.03
C GLY A 154 -23.68 -8.61 -11.38
N ILE A 155 -23.29 -7.95 -12.47
CA ILE A 155 -23.40 -8.48 -13.84
C ILE A 155 -21.98 -8.74 -14.37
N LEU A 156 -21.71 -9.97 -14.80
CA LEU A 156 -20.49 -10.36 -15.51
C LEU A 156 -20.83 -10.59 -16.97
N LYS A 157 -20.15 -9.90 -17.88
CA LYS A 157 -20.31 -10.04 -19.33
C LYS A 157 -19.01 -10.51 -19.99
#